data_AF-A0A8S9JKB9-F1
#
_entry.id   AF-A0A8S9JKB9-F1
#
_cell.length_a   1.000
_cell.length_b   1.000
_cell.length_c   1.000
_cell.angle_alpha   90.00
_cell.angle_beta   90.00
_cell.angle_gamma   90.00
#
_symmetry.space_group_name_H-M   'P 1'
#
loop_
_entity.id
_entity.type
_entity.pdbx_description
1 polymer ?
#
loop_
_entity_poly.entity_id
_entity_poly.type
_entity_poly.pdbx_seq_one_letter_code
_entity_poly.pdbx_strand_id
1 'polypeptide(L)'
;MLNLRLVSDTTVCVSIFDSLALAFHSKLDVYGREPRIVVVTAVNPKLVSGKLYLNGTSATRIFFDSETAIAEWWYRPVRVFIQGGSRTKD
;
A
#
# COMPACT_ATOMS: atom_id res chain seq x y z
N MET A 1 10.22 4.18 3.23
CA MET A 1 9.01 3.82 4.01
C MET A 1 7.90 4.77 3.61
N LEU A 2 6.70 4.25 3.36
CA LEU A 2 5.52 4.99 2.94
C LEU A 2 4.52 5.04 4.11
N ASN A 3 4.05 6.23 4.49
CA ASN A 3 3.02 6.40 5.50
C ASN A 3 1.69 6.64 4.81
N LEU A 4 0.73 5.74 5.02
CA LEU A 4 -0.62 5.86 4.47
C LEU A 4 -1.56 6.32 5.59
N ARG A 5 -2.15 7.51 5.44
CA ARG A 5 -3.21 7.98 6.33
C ARG A 5 -4.55 7.44 5.82
N LEU A 6 -5.19 6.60 6.61
CA LEU A 6 -6.54 6.11 6.34
C LEU A 6 -7.57 7.19 6.66
N VAL A 7 -8.79 7.02 6.13
CA VAL A 7 -9.94 7.90 6.45
C VAL A 7 -10.25 7.91 7.95
N SER A 8 -9.91 6.84 8.67
CA SER A 8 -10.05 6.75 10.14
C SER A 8 -8.98 7.52 10.93
N ASP A 9 -8.17 8.35 10.27
CA ASP A 9 -6.99 9.02 10.83
C ASP A 9 -5.92 8.09 11.40
N THR A 10 -6.02 6.80 11.10
CA THR A 10 -5.00 5.82 11.42
C THR A 10 -3.89 5.87 10.37
N THR A 11 -2.64 6.00 10.79
CA THR A 11 -1.48 5.90 9.91
C THR A 11 -0.97 4.46 9.89
N VAL A 12 -0.83 3.90 8.69
CA VAL A 12 -0.22 2.59 8.48
C VAL A 12 1.11 2.77 7.74
N CYS A 13 2.16 2.13 8.23
CA CYS A 13 3.47 2.15 7.59
C CYS A 13 3.62 0.98 6.62
N VAL A 14 4.00 1.30 5.37
CA VAL A 14 4.41 0.34 4.36
C VAL A 14 5.92 0.42 4.14
N SER A 15 6.62 -0.66 4.44
CA SER A 15 8.05 -0.78 4.17
C SER A 15 8.26 -1.24 2.74
N ILE A 16 8.83 -0.38 1.88
CA ILE A 16 9.23 -0.71 0.51
C ILE A 16 10.75 -0.57 0.39
N PHE A 17 11.38 -1.46 -0.38
CA PHE A 17 12.83 -1.61 -0.47
C PHE A 17 13.29 -1.70 -1.93
N ASP A 18 14.61 -1.55 -2.13
CA ASP A 18 15.30 -1.78 -3.39
C ASP A 18 14.67 -1.07 -4.60
N SER A 19 14.56 -1.77 -5.73
CA SER A 19 14.01 -1.25 -6.98
C SER A 19 12.56 -0.79 -6.87
N LEU A 20 11.77 -1.34 -5.94
CA LEU A 20 10.41 -0.89 -5.69
C LEU A 20 10.39 0.51 -5.06
N ALA A 21 11.33 0.79 -4.13
CA ALA A 21 11.46 2.11 -3.54
C ALA A 21 11.90 3.16 -4.57
N LEU A 22 12.85 2.79 -5.44
CA LEU A 22 13.29 3.67 -6.54
C LEU A 22 12.15 3.94 -7.54
N ALA A 23 11.44 2.90 -7.98
CA ALA A 23 10.32 3.04 -8.89
C ALA A 23 9.19 3.91 -8.31
N PHE A 24 8.93 3.77 -7.00
CA PHE A 24 7.98 4.63 -6.31
C PHE A 24 8.43 6.10 -6.30
N HIS A 25 9.71 6.36 -6.00
CA HIS A 25 10.26 7.72 -5.98
C HIS A 25 10.17 8.38 -7.36
N SER A 26 10.66 7.73 -8.41
CA SER A 26 10.56 8.27 -9.78
C SER A 26 9.11 8.55 -10.18
N LYS A 27 8.19 7.67 -9.78
CA LYS A 27 6.77 7.85 -10.05
C LYS A 27 6.19 9.06 -9.31
N LEU A 28 6.57 9.27 -8.05
CA LEU A 28 6.14 10.43 -7.26
C LEU A 28 6.66 11.75 -7.84
N ASP A 29 7.92 11.79 -8.27
CA ASP A 29 8.52 12.96 -8.90
C ASP A 29 7.77 13.36 -10.18
N VAL A 30 7.49 12.38 -11.06
CA VAL A 30 6.74 12.59 -12.30
C VAL A 30 5.29 13.00 -12.02
N TYR A 31 4.70 12.50 -10.92
CA TYR A 31 3.34 12.84 -10.54
C TYR A 31 3.20 14.32 -10.11
N GLY A 32 4.27 14.92 -9.59
CA GLY A 32 4.38 16.37 -9.39
C GLY A 32 3.52 16.95 -8.27
N ARG A 33 2.80 16.10 -7.51
CA ARG A 33 1.98 16.49 -6.35
C ARG A 33 1.86 15.33 -5.35
N GLU A 34 1.33 15.62 -4.17
CA GLU A 34 1.00 14.57 -3.21
C GLU A 34 -0.24 13.77 -3.68
N PRO A 35 -0.14 12.43 -3.83
CA PRO A 35 -1.26 11.59 -4.24
C PRO A 35 -2.31 11.47 -3.13
N ARG A 36 -3.60 11.59 -3.50
CA ARG A 36 -4.71 11.58 -2.54
C ARG A 36 -5.14 10.16 -2.17
N ILE A 37 -5.01 9.23 -3.11
CA ILE A 37 -5.32 7.83 -2.92
C ILE A 37 -4.12 7.02 -3.40
N VAL A 38 -3.69 6.09 -2.56
CA VAL A 38 -2.65 5.14 -2.91
C VAL A 38 -3.20 3.74 -2.70
N VAL A 39 -3.39 3.00 -3.79
CA VAL A 39 -3.71 1.57 -3.71
C VAL A 39 -2.40 0.80 -3.72
N VAL A 40 -2.14 0.06 -2.65
CA VAL A 40 -0.96 -0.81 -2.53
C VAL A 40 -1.43 -2.26 -2.51
N THR A 41 -0.97 -3.06 -3.47
CA THR A 41 -1.35 -4.49 -3.59
C THR A 41 -0.18 -5.41 -3.23
N ALA A 42 -0.48 -6.69 -2.99
CA ALA A 42 0.50 -7.75 -2.73
C ALA A 42 1.53 -7.39 -1.64
N VAL A 43 1.02 -6.94 -0.50
CA VAL A 43 1.80 -6.65 0.71
C VAL A 43 1.76 -7.84 1.67
N ASN A 44 2.83 -8.00 2.45
CA ASN A 44 2.92 -8.97 3.53
C ASN A 44 2.58 -8.29 4.87
N PRO A 45 1.39 -8.51 5.45
CA PRO A 45 1.05 -7.96 6.76
C PRO A 45 1.81 -8.67 7.89
N LYS A 46 2.25 -7.89 8.88
CA LYS A 46 2.88 -8.38 10.11
C LYS A 46 2.28 -7.68 11.32
N LEU A 47 1.85 -8.46 12.31
CA LEU A 47 1.49 -7.96 13.63
C LEU A 47 2.69 -8.11 14.56
N VAL A 48 3.19 -6.99 15.08
CA VAL A 48 4.30 -6.97 16.04
C VAL A 48 3.87 -6.14 17.24
N SER A 49 3.78 -6.78 18.41
CA SER A 49 3.35 -6.14 19.67
C SER A 49 2.05 -5.35 19.53
N GLY A 50 1.06 -5.92 18.83
CA GLY A 50 -0.25 -5.31 18.60
C GLY A 50 -0.29 -4.23 17.50
N LYS A 51 0.84 -3.92 16.85
CA LYS A 51 0.92 -2.95 15.75
C LYS A 51 0.98 -3.67 14.40
N LEU A 52 0.19 -3.18 13.44
CA LEU A 52 0.19 -3.67 12.07
C LEU A 52 1.29 -2.98 11.25
N TYR A 53 2.13 -3.78 10.61
CA TYR A 53 3.15 -3.38 9.65
C TYR A 53 2.87 -4.03 8.31
N LEU A 54 3.01 -3.30 7.22
CA LEU A 54 2.87 -3.84 5.87
C LEU A 54 4.22 -3.83 5.18
N ASN A 55 4.69 -4.98 4.69
CA ASN A 55 5.94 -5.06 3.95
C ASN A 55 5.66 -5.26 2.46
N GLY A 56 6.30 -4.46 1.62
CA GLY A 56 6.33 -4.66 0.19
C GLY A 56 7.02 -5.98 -0.18
N THR A 57 6.58 -6.55 -1.28
CA THR A 57 7.15 -7.74 -1.91
C THR A 57 7.52 -7.39 -3.36
N SER A 58 8.20 -8.30 -4.08
CA SER A 58 8.46 -8.13 -5.51
C SER A 58 7.19 -8.01 -6.37
N ALA A 59 6.08 -8.55 -5.87
CA ALA A 59 4.76 -8.46 -6.51
C ALA A 59 4.01 -7.17 -6.16
N THR A 60 4.50 -6.35 -5.22
CA THR A 60 3.82 -5.12 -4.83
C THR A 60 3.67 -4.16 -6.01
N ARG A 61 2.48 -3.59 -6.13
CA ARG A 61 2.16 -2.52 -7.08
C ARG A 61 1.52 -1.36 -6.31
N ILE A 62 1.86 -0.14 -6.71
CA ILE A 62 1.40 1.10 -6.09
C ILE A 62 0.74 1.96 -7.18
N PHE A 63 -0.51 2.34 -6.98
CA PHE A 63 -1.31 3.14 -7.92
C PHE A 63 -1.75 4.45 -7.28
N PHE A 64 -1.65 5.57 -8.00
CA PHE A 64 -2.13 6.88 -7.55
C PHE A 64 -3.56 7.15 -8.04
N ASP A 65 -4.21 8.17 -7.46
CA ASP A 65 -5.61 8.51 -7.70
C ASP A 65 -5.96 8.66 -9.19
N SER A 66 -5.05 9.20 -10.00
CA SER A 66 -5.24 9.38 -11.44
C SER A 66 -5.18 8.08 -12.25
N GLU A 67 -4.56 7.04 -11.71
CA GLU A 67 -4.43 5.72 -12.36
C GLU A 67 -5.57 4.78 -11.93
N THR A 68 -6.38 5.22 -10.99
CA THR A 68 -7.41 4.40 -10.36
C THR A 68 -8.81 4.83 -10.78
N ALA A 69 -9.16 4.64 -12.06
CA ALA A 69 -10.58 4.41 -12.43
C ALA A 69 -11.15 3.18 -11.68
N ILE A 70 -10.25 2.30 -11.22
CA ILE A 70 -10.50 1.17 -10.33
C ILE A 70 -10.90 1.64 -8.91
N ALA A 71 -10.46 2.80 -8.41
CA ALA A 71 -10.82 3.22 -7.05
C ALA A 71 -12.34 3.42 -6.91
N GLU A 72 -13.06 3.92 -7.91
CA GLU A 72 -14.51 4.16 -7.84
C GLU A 72 -15.33 2.89 -7.57
N TRP A 73 -14.92 1.73 -8.09
CA TRP A 73 -15.62 0.45 -7.89
C TRP A 73 -15.25 -0.22 -6.55
N TRP A 74 -14.04 0.04 -6.05
CA TRP A 74 -13.52 -0.53 -4.81
C TRP A 74 -13.81 0.35 -3.58
N TYR A 75 -14.13 1.64 -3.79
CA TYR A 75 -14.57 2.61 -2.79
C TYR A 75 -16.08 2.56 -2.48
N ARG A 76 -16.67 1.36 -2.44
CA ARG A 76 -17.86 1.22 -1.58
C ARG A 76 -17.36 1.20 -0.13
N PRO A 77 -17.91 2.06 0.75
CA PRO A 77 -17.32 2.32 2.06
C PRO A 77 -17.22 1.00 2.81
N VAL A 78 -16.01 0.72 3.31
CA VAL A 78 -15.61 -0.53 3.96
C VAL A 78 -15.30 -1.66 2.98
N ARG A 79 -14.04 -1.75 2.54
CA ARG A 79 -13.31 -3.02 2.36
C ARG A 79 -11.81 -2.76 2.13
N VAL A 80 -11.08 -2.65 3.24
CA VAL A 80 -9.63 -2.83 3.24
C VAL A 80 -9.38 -4.33 3.04
N PHE A 81 -8.97 -4.74 1.85
CA PHE A 81 -8.52 -6.11 1.60
C PHE A 81 -7.01 -6.19 1.75
N ILE A 82 -6.56 -6.70 2.88
CA ILE A 82 -5.22 -7.27 3.01
C ILE A 82 -5.36 -8.76 2.73
N GLN A 83 -5.07 -9.19 1.51
CA GLN A 83 -4.91 -10.61 1.20
C GLN A 83 -3.43 -10.91 0.95
N GLY A 84 -2.70 -11.17 2.04
CA GLY A 84 -1.41 -11.86 2.03
C GLY A 84 -1.61 -13.22 2.69
N GLY A 85 -1.65 -14.28 1.89
CA GLY A 85 -1.95 -15.63 2.36
C GLY A 85 -0.87 -16.16 3.32
N SER A 86 -1.30 -16.68 4.47
CA SER A 86 -0.44 -17.53 5.29
C SER A 86 -0.30 -18.90 4.62
N ARG A 87 0.91 -19.30 4.26
CA ARG A 87 1.28 -20.71 4.31
C ARG A 87 2.22 -20.89 5.47
N THR A 88 1.66 -21.32 6.60
CA THR A 88 2.38 -22.21 7.50
C THR A 88 2.55 -23.53 6.77
N LYS A 89 3.79 -23.97 6.57
CA LYS A 89 4.10 -25.39 6.45
C LYS A 89 5.16 -25.65 7.51
N ASP A 90 4.74 -26.46 8.48
CA ASP A 90 5.49 -27.37 9.35
C ASP A 90 6.98 -27.09 9.56
#